data_AF-A0A151P688-F1
#
_entry.id   AF-A0A151P688-F1
#
_cell.length_a   1.000
_cell.length_b   1.000
_cell.length_c   1.000
_cell.angle_alpha   90.00
_cell.angle_beta   90.00
_cell.angle_gamma   90.00
#
_symmetry.space_group_name_H-M   'P 1'
#
loop_
_entity.id
_entity.type
_entity.pdbx_description
1 polymer ?
#
loop_
_entity_poly.entity_id
_entity_poly.type
_entity_poly.pdbx_seq_one_letter_code
_entity_poly.pdbx_strand_id
1 'polypeptide(L)'
;MAWRAASSPQAAFCPPRGILRPWDLLTARGSTWIMPRKKNQLAHLNAVQRKSTLLPAEIPGTLAVDPDGNASPLSSKYFIIEKNTSQLGSDYFNQPCISLAKSVLGQILVRKLPDGRELRGKIVETEAYLGGEDEASHSKGGKQTPRNAAMFMKPGTLYVYQIYGIYFCMNISSQGEGAAVLLRSLEPLDGLDVMQQLRSSQKKGQPKPLKDWQLCNGPSKLCQAFDINKDFDQRDLAQNPAIWLEPGPEVPGEQAVVTTARIGIGCSGEWAQKPLRFYIRGNRCVSIVDKRVERETECSYDLPVAQG
;
A
#
# COMPACT_ATOMS: atom_id res chain seq x y z
N MET A 1 17.23 -17.20 -65.19
CA MET A 1 17.48 -18.66 -65.28
C MET A 1 18.36 -19.06 -64.10
N ALA A 2 17.79 -19.75 -63.11
CA ALA A 2 18.16 -21.11 -62.63
C ALA A 2 19.28 -21.09 -61.55
N TRP A 3 19.02 -21.28 -60.25
CA TRP A 3 18.61 -22.45 -59.42
C TRP A 3 19.76 -23.41 -58.97
N ARG A 4 19.82 -23.61 -57.63
CA ARG A 4 20.42 -24.68 -56.77
C ARG A 4 21.94 -24.70 -56.53
N ALA A 5 22.48 -25.21 -55.41
CA ALA A 5 22.05 -25.47 -54.02
C ALA A 5 23.26 -26.05 -53.22
N ALA A 6 23.26 -25.84 -51.90
CA ALA A 6 23.79 -26.70 -50.81
C ALA A 6 25.31 -26.85 -50.57
N SER A 7 25.76 -26.50 -49.34
CA SER A 7 26.08 -27.44 -48.24
C SER A 7 27.13 -26.86 -47.26
N SER A 8 26.85 -26.97 -45.95
CA SER A 8 27.71 -26.57 -44.81
C SER A 8 28.96 -27.44 -44.62
N PRO A 9 29.88 -27.04 -43.72
CA PRO A 9 30.13 -27.88 -42.55
C PRO A 9 30.26 -27.13 -41.21
N GLN A 10 30.19 -27.96 -40.16
CA GLN A 10 29.99 -27.70 -38.73
C GLN A 10 31.21 -27.06 -38.02
N ALA A 11 30.94 -26.24 -37.00
CA ALA A 11 31.87 -25.93 -35.93
C ALA A 11 31.24 -26.27 -34.57
N ALA A 12 31.96 -27.06 -33.78
CA ALA A 12 31.55 -27.61 -32.50
C ALA A 12 31.52 -26.55 -31.39
N PHE A 13 30.43 -26.49 -30.63
CA PHE A 13 30.33 -25.71 -29.40
C PHE A 13 30.36 -26.65 -28.20
N CYS A 14 31.34 -26.43 -27.31
CA CYS A 14 31.51 -27.14 -26.04
C CYS A 14 30.70 -26.41 -24.95
N PRO A 15 29.83 -27.08 -24.16
CA PRO A 15 29.10 -26.44 -23.07
C PRO A 15 29.86 -26.52 -21.73
N PRO A 16 29.89 -25.47 -20.89
CA PRO A 16 30.35 -25.61 -19.53
C PRO A 16 29.24 -26.14 -18.60
N ARG A 17 29.50 -27.37 -18.12
CA ARG A 17 29.21 -27.96 -16.79
C ARG A 17 28.04 -27.37 -15.99
N GLY A 18 26.93 -28.12 -15.97
CA GLY A 18 25.85 -27.96 -15.01
C GLY A 18 26.27 -28.37 -13.60
N ILE A 19 26.09 -27.46 -12.65
CA ILE A 19 26.05 -27.77 -11.22
C ILE A 19 24.60 -28.11 -10.90
N LEU A 20 24.34 -29.40 -10.71
CA LEU A 20 23.07 -29.93 -10.20
C LEU A 20 22.83 -29.39 -8.78
N ARG A 21 21.67 -28.75 -8.56
CA ARG A 21 21.22 -28.30 -7.24
C ARG A 21 20.45 -29.44 -6.56
N PRO A 22 20.61 -29.64 -5.24
CA PRO A 22 20.08 -30.81 -4.54
C PRO A 22 18.59 -30.66 -4.22
N TRP A 23 17.69 -30.86 -5.20
CA TRP A 23 16.25 -31.03 -4.95
C TRP A 23 15.56 -32.04 -5.89
N ASP A 24 16.30 -32.67 -6.82
CA ASP A 24 15.79 -33.81 -7.56
C ASP A 24 15.91 -35.07 -6.72
N LEU A 25 14.97 -35.29 -5.80
CA LEU A 25 14.60 -36.59 -5.21
C LEU A 25 13.41 -36.38 -4.26
N LEU A 26 12.38 -37.22 -4.44
CA LEU A 26 11.21 -37.50 -3.57
C LEU A 26 9.84 -37.07 -4.13
N THR A 27 9.40 -37.81 -5.15
CA THR A 27 8.01 -38.25 -5.24
C THR A 27 7.80 -39.53 -4.41
N ALA A 28 6.57 -39.66 -3.90
CA ALA A 28 5.95 -40.86 -3.33
C ALA A 28 6.25 -41.19 -1.85
N ARG A 29 5.29 -40.81 -0.99
CA ARG A 29 4.58 -41.75 -0.08
C ARG A 29 3.35 -41.04 0.50
N GLY A 30 2.19 -41.61 0.23
CA GLY A 30 0.92 -41.21 0.82
C GLY A 30 0.91 -41.51 2.32
N SER A 31 0.25 -40.65 3.09
CA SER A 31 -0.22 -40.95 4.44
C SER A 31 -1.37 -40.01 4.75
N THR A 32 -2.56 -40.59 4.83
CA THR A 32 -3.82 -39.99 5.24
C THR A 32 -3.72 -39.46 6.67
N TRP A 33 -3.97 -38.16 6.87
CA TRP A 33 -4.16 -37.59 8.20
C TRP A 33 -5.65 -37.41 8.49
N ILE A 34 -6.13 -38.26 9.39
CA ILE A 34 -7.50 -38.26 9.93
C ILE A 34 -7.57 -37.17 11.01
N MET A 35 -8.47 -36.19 10.84
CA MET A 35 -8.80 -35.23 11.90
C MET A 35 -9.79 -35.85 12.90
N PRO A 36 -9.58 -35.69 14.23
CA PRO A 36 -10.63 -36.00 15.19
C PRO A 36 -11.64 -34.84 15.27
N ARG A 37 -12.87 -35.12 14.84
CA ARG A 37 -14.06 -34.35 15.22
C ARG A 37 -14.29 -34.48 16.73
N LYS A 38 -14.36 -33.37 17.45
CA LYS A 38 -15.15 -33.28 18.69
C LYS A 38 -16.17 -32.16 18.58
N LYS A 39 -17.43 -32.58 18.45
CA LYS A 39 -18.63 -31.79 18.76
C LYS A 39 -18.61 -31.47 20.25
N ASN A 40 -19.00 -30.26 20.63
CA ASN A 40 -19.75 -30.04 21.86
C ASN A 40 -20.79 -28.95 21.61
N GLN A 41 -22.04 -29.39 21.68
CA GLN A 41 -23.21 -28.57 21.99
C GLN A 41 -23.13 -28.21 23.48
N LEU A 42 -23.53 -26.99 23.85
CA LEU A 42 -24.59 -26.79 24.84
C LEU A 42 -25.01 -25.32 24.85
N ALA A 43 -26.27 -25.12 24.52
CA ALA A 43 -27.03 -23.91 24.81
C ALA A 43 -27.63 -24.02 26.23
N HIS A 44 -28.21 -22.89 26.66
CA HIS A 44 -28.98 -22.63 27.88
C HIS A 44 -28.20 -22.29 29.15
N LEU A 45 -28.28 -21.02 29.55
CA LEU A 45 -29.26 -20.54 30.53
C LEU A 45 -29.11 -19.02 30.69
N ASN A 46 -30.16 -18.25 30.37
CA ASN A 46 -30.63 -17.13 31.19
C ASN A 46 -31.90 -16.54 30.55
N ALA A 47 -33.01 -17.23 30.83
CA ALA A 47 -34.32 -16.62 30.90
C ALA A 47 -34.51 -16.10 32.33
N VAL A 48 -34.33 -14.79 32.52
CA VAL A 48 -34.99 -14.05 33.61
C VAL A 48 -35.61 -12.81 32.98
N GLN A 49 -36.75 -13.02 32.33
CA GLN A 49 -37.79 -12.00 32.29
C GLN A 49 -38.31 -11.83 33.72
N ARG A 50 -38.28 -10.59 34.24
CA ARG A 50 -39.43 -9.98 34.91
C ARG A 50 -39.18 -8.50 35.20
N LYS A 51 -40.07 -7.70 34.59
CA LYS A 51 -40.72 -6.49 35.12
C LYS A 51 -39.82 -5.32 35.52
N SER A 52 -39.77 -4.32 34.64
CA SER A 52 -39.91 -2.94 35.09
C SER A 52 -40.88 -2.21 34.17
N THR A 53 -41.89 -1.63 34.81
CA THR A 53 -43.08 -1.01 34.26
C THR A 53 -42.74 0.39 33.76
N LEU A 54 -43.11 0.70 32.52
CA LEU A 54 -43.06 2.04 31.96
C LEU A 54 -44.13 2.91 32.63
N LEU A 55 -43.75 4.11 33.06
CA LEU A 55 -44.65 5.27 33.19
C LEU A 55 -44.22 6.30 32.13
N PRO A 56 -45.14 6.85 31.32
CA PRO A 56 -44.80 7.87 30.35
C PRO A 56 -44.71 9.25 31.02
N ALA A 57 -43.60 9.95 30.80
CA ALA A 57 -43.51 11.38 31.08
C ALA A 57 -44.22 12.16 29.97
N GLU A 58 -45.11 13.06 30.38
CA GLU A 58 -45.90 13.95 29.53
C GLU A 58 -45.01 14.95 28.78
N ILE A 59 -45.31 15.16 27.49
CA ILE A 59 -44.79 16.27 26.68
C ILE A 59 -45.99 17.14 26.30
N PRO A 60 -46.06 18.43 26.70
CA PRO A 60 -47.00 19.37 26.13
C PRO A 60 -46.32 20.12 24.97
N GLY A 61 -46.99 20.18 23.80
CA GLY A 61 -46.62 21.15 22.77
C GLY A 61 -46.86 20.73 21.32
N THR A 62 -48.11 20.80 20.90
CA THR A 62 -48.62 21.29 19.60
C THR A 62 -47.85 20.94 18.32
N LEU A 63 -48.48 20.09 17.50
CA LEU A 63 -48.18 19.89 16.09
C LEU A 63 -48.49 21.17 15.31
N ALA A 64 -47.47 21.83 14.76
CA ALA A 64 -47.63 22.74 13.63
C ALA A 64 -47.40 21.93 12.36
N VAL A 65 -48.42 21.85 11.52
CA VAL A 65 -48.41 21.14 10.22
C VAL A 65 -48.32 22.23 9.15
N ASP A 66 -47.28 22.22 8.33
CA ASP A 66 -47.24 23.06 7.13
C ASP A 66 -48.22 22.50 6.07
N PRO A 67 -48.84 23.33 5.20
CA PRO A 67 -49.96 22.90 4.36
C PRO A 67 -49.61 21.92 3.22
N ASP A 68 -48.33 21.64 2.96
CA ASP A 68 -47.89 20.97 1.73
C ASP A 68 -47.23 19.58 1.93
N GLY A 69 -47.38 18.96 3.12
CA GLY A 69 -47.23 17.51 3.26
C GLY A 69 -45.87 16.87 2.89
N ASN A 70 -44.75 17.61 2.91
CA ASN A 70 -43.43 17.05 2.60
C ASN A 70 -42.52 16.96 3.83
N ALA A 71 -42.29 15.75 4.32
CA ALA A 71 -41.40 15.48 5.46
C ALA A 71 -39.93 15.49 4.99
N SER A 72 -39.24 16.61 5.22
CA SER A 72 -37.78 16.67 5.13
C SER A 72 -37.17 16.15 6.44
N PRO A 73 -36.15 15.28 6.44
CA PRO A 73 -35.56 14.81 7.69
C PRO A 73 -34.80 15.97 8.35
N LEU A 74 -35.38 16.49 9.43
CA LEU A 74 -34.73 17.42 10.34
C LEU A 74 -33.52 16.72 10.99
N SER A 75 -32.33 17.04 10.49
CA SER A 75 -31.07 16.77 11.18
C SER A 75 -31.13 17.39 12.57
N SER A 76 -31.06 16.56 13.61
CA SER A 76 -31.08 17.02 14.99
C SER A 76 -29.82 17.82 15.32
N LYS A 77 -30.02 19.07 15.74
CA LYS A 77 -29.01 19.98 16.31
C LYS A 77 -28.22 19.42 17.51
N TYR A 78 -28.62 18.28 18.08
CA TYR A 78 -27.97 17.65 19.23
C TYR A 78 -27.22 16.35 18.89
N PHE A 79 -27.20 15.94 17.62
CA PHE A 79 -26.32 14.87 17.13
C PHE A 79 -25.41 15.42 16.04
N ILE A 80 -24.47 16.28 16.43
CA ILE A 80 -23.24 16.40 15.66
C ILE A 80 -22.47 15.11 15.94
N ILE A 81 -22.60 14.12 15.06
CA ILE A 81 -21.54 13.13 14.92
C ILE A 81 -20.35 13.97 14.45
N GLU A 82 -19.45 14.32 15.36
CA GLU A 82 -18.19 14.96 14.99
C GLU A 82 -17.46 13.97 14.10
N LYS A 83 -17.63 14.16 12.79
CA LYS A 83 -16.85 13.48 11.77
C LYS A 83 -15.45 14.03 12.00
N ASN A 84 -14.62 13.29 12.73
CA ASN A 84 -13.23 13.67 12.94
C ASN A 84 -12.57 13.58 11.56
N THR A 85 -12.54 14.70 10.83
CA THR A 85 -12.18 14.79 9.40
C THR A 85 -10.67 14.76 9.23
N SER A 86 -9.98 13.81 9.87
CA SER A 86 -8.56 13.61 9.65
C SER A 86 -8.27 12.73 8.44
N GLN A 87 -9.23 11.99 7.88
CA GLN A 87 -9.00 11.10 6.73
C GLN A 87 -9.11 11.81 5.37
N LEU A 88 -8.15 11.56 4.48
CA LEU A 88 -8.19 11.98 3.08
C LEU A 88 -9.31 11.23 2.32
N GLY A 89 -10.20 12.00 1.69
CA GLY A 89 -11.36 11.48 0.96
C GLY A 89 -11.04 10.95 -0.45
N SER A 90 -12.05 10.39 -1.12
CA SER A 90 -11.89 9.78 -2.46
C SER A 90 -11.34 10.75 -3.52
N ASP A 91 -11.72 12.03 -3.45
CA ASP A 91 -11.28 13.05 -4.42
C ASP A 91 -9.76 13.25 -4.41
N TYR A 92 -9.12 13.11 -3.24
CA TYR A 92 -7.67 13.23 -3.10
C TYR A 92 -6.92 12.17 -3.93
N PHE A 93 -7.47 10.96 -4.04
CA PHE A 93 -6.85 9.87 -4.78
C PHE A 93 -7.11 9.96 -6.29
N ASN A 94 -8.15 10.66 -6.71
CA ASN A 94 -8.57 10.78 -8.10
C ASN A 94 -7.75 11.83 -8.88
N GLN A 95 -6.47 11.52 -9.06
CA GLN A 95 -5.52 12.37 -9.78
C GLN A 95 -4.50 11.51 -10.54
N PRO A 96 -3.80 12.08 -11.55
CA PRO A 96 -2.83 11.34 -12.36
C PRO A 96 -1.75 10.68 -11.50
N CYS A 97 -1.27 9.51 -11.93
CA CYS A 97 -0.36 8.66 -11.15
C CYS A 97 0.86 9.38 -10.57
N ILE A 98 1.54 10.21 -11.38
CA ILE A 98 2.71 10.97 -10.93
C ILE A 98 2.32 12.04 -9.90
N SER A 99 1.21 12.75 -10.12
CA SER A 99 0.69 13.74 -9.18
C SER A 99 0.34 13.10 -7.85
N LEU A 100 -0.34 11.94 -7.87
CA LEU A 100 -0.62 11.16 -6.65
C LEU A 100 0.66 10.73 -5.95
N ALA A 101 1.63 10.18 -6.69
CA ALA A 101 2.88 9.68 -6.11
C ALA A 101 3.65 10.78 -5.37
N LYS A 102 3.63 12.01 -5.89
CA LYS A 102 4.23 13.18 -5.24
C LYS A 102 3.38 13.69 -4.08
N SER A 103 2.06 13.83 -4.26
CA SER A 103 1.20 14.44 -3.24
C SER A 103 1.10 13.60 -1.97
N VAL A 104 1.20 12.27 -2.07
CA VAL A 104 1.19 11.38 -0.90
C VAL A 104 2.44 11.49 -0.06
N LEU A 105 3.54 12.07 -0.55
CA LEU A 105 4.70 12.35 0.29
C LEU A 105 4.32 13.37 1.38
N GLY A 106 4.72 13.09 2.61
CA GLY A 106 4.38 13.89 3.78
C GLY A 106 3.04 13.51 4.42
N GLN A 107 2.14 12.82 3.73
CA GLN A 107 0.89 12.34 4.31
C GLN A 107 1.14 11.22 5.34
N ILE A 108 0.23 11.05 6.29
CA ILE A 108 0.38 10.06 7.35
C ILE A 108 -0.44 8.82 7.00
N LEU A 109 0.23 7.68 6.85
CA LEU A 109 -0.44 6.38 6.83
C LEU A 109 -0.77 5.99 8.26
N VAL A 110 -2.05 5.68 8.49
CA VAL A 110 -2.53 5.19 9.79
C VAL A 110 -3.08 3.78 9.63
N ARG A 111 -2.71 2.89 10.55
CA ARG A 111 -3.21 1.52 10.66
C ARG A 111 -3.74 1.28 12.07
N LYS A 112 -5.02 0.93 12.17
CA LYS A 112 -5.67 0.58 13.45
C LYS A 112 -5.76 -0.92 13.65
N LEU A 113 -4.95 -1.46 14.56
CA LEU A 113 -4.90 -2.89 14.87
C LEU A 113 -6.20 -3.39 15.53
N PRO A 114 -6.48 -4.71 15.52
CA PRO A 114 -7.69 -5.28 16.12
C PRO A 114 -7.86 -4.98 17.62
N ASP A 115 -6.76 -4.74 18.34
CA ASP A 115 -6.76 -4.37 19.76
C ASP A 115 -6.99 -2.87 20.00
N GLY A 116 -7.20 -2.09 18.93
CA GLY A 116 -7.49 -0.66 18.98
C GLY A 116 -6.28 0.25 18.90
N ARG A 117 -5.04 -0.27 18.98
CA ARG A 117 -3.82 0.54 18.83
C ARG A 117 -3.68 1.07 17.40
N GLU A 118 -3.17 2.28 17.28
CA GLU A 118 -2.87 2.90 15.98
C GLU A 118 -1.36 2.94 15.74
N LEU A 119 -0.97 2.59 14.51
CA LEU A 119 0.39 2.72 14.01
C LEU A 119 0.38 3.87 13.00
N ARG A 120 1.33 4.80 13.12
CA ARG A 120 1.39 6.00 12.28
C ARG A 120 2.75 6.14 11.63
N GLY A 121 2.76 6.50 10.35
CA GLY A 121 4.00 6.69 9.60
C GLY A 121 3.83 7.69 8.49
N LYS A 122 4.69 8.71 8.44
CA LYS A 122 4.73 9.68 7.36
C LYS A 122 5.30 9.04 6.11
N ILE A 123 4.65 9.17 4.97
CA ILE A 123 5.14 8.62 3.70
C ILE A 123 6.33 9.47 3.22
N VAL A 124 7.48 8.83 3.00
CA VAL A 124 8.72 9.52 2.61
C VAL A 124 9.30 9.07 1.28
N GLU A 125 8.80 7.97 0.70
CA GLU A 125 9.24 7.45 -0.59
C GLU A 125 8.11 6.69 -1.30
N THR A 126 7.94 6.98 -2.59
CA THR A 126 6.95 6.37 -3.48
C THR A 126 7.50 6.09 -4.88
N GLU A 127 6.84 5.20 -5.62
CA GLU A 127 7.07 4.99 -7.06
C GLU A 127 5.75 5.04 -7.82
N ALA A 128 5.76 5.66 -9.00
CA ALA A 128 4.64 5.65 -9.94
C ALA A 128 4.79 4.50 -10.95
N TYR A 129 3.67 3.83 -11.22
CA TYR A 129 3.52 2.84 -12.29
C TYR A 129 2.39 3.29 -13.21
N LEU A 130 2.72 3.66 -14.46
CA LEU A 130 1.85 4.47 -15.33
C LEU A 130 0.79 3.67 -16.10
N GLY A 131 0.53 2.42 -15.75
CA GLY A 131 -0.48 1.62 -16.41
C GLY A 131 0.05 0.82 -17.61
N GLY A 132 -0.71 0.81 -18.70
CA GLY A 132 -0.46 -0.07 -19.86
C GLY A 132 0.83 0.21 -20.63
N GLU A 133 1.26 1.47 -20.68
CA GLU A 133 2.50 1.87 -21.37
C GLU A 133 3.77 1.49 -20.60
N ASP A 134 3.66 1.33 -19.29
CA ASP A 134 4.79 1.15 -18.40
C ASP A 134 5.29 -0.30 -18.40
N GLU A 135 6.44 -0.51 -19.04
CA GLU A 135 7.05 -1.83 -19.18
C GLU A 135 7.51 -2.46 -17.85
N ALA A 136 7.58 -1.67 -16.78
CA ALA A 136 7.85 -2.14 -15.42
C ALA A 136 6.58 -2.44 -14.62
N SER A 137 5.40 -2.07 -15.12
CA SER A 137 4.14 -2.26 -14.41
C SER A 137 3.58 -3.66 -14.56
N HIS A 138 2.88 -4.14 -13.54
CA HIS A 138 2.08 -5.37 -13.64
C HIS A 138 0.93 -5.25 -14.65
N SER A 139 0.52 -4.04 -15.00
CA SER A 139 -0.50 -3.74 -16.00
C SER A 139 0.06 -3.54 -17.42
N LYS A 140 1.36 -3.78 -17.65
CA LYS A 140 2.01 -3.62 -18.96
C LYS A 140 1.16 -4.21 -20.09
N GLY A 141 1.02 -3.46 -21.18
CA GLY A 141 0.19 -3.81 -22.34
C GLY A 141 -1.31 -3.84 -22.05
N GLY A 142 -1.77 -3.17 -20.99
CA GLY A 142 -3.16 -3.21 -20.53
C GLY A 142 -3.55 -4.54 -19.89
N LYS A 143 -2.57 -5.35 -19.45
CA LYS A 143 -2.82 -6.69 -18.94
C LYS A 143 -3.53 -6.65 -17.59
N GLN A 144 -4.80 -7.03 -17.58
CA GLN A 144 -5.58 -7.25 -16.37
C GLN A 144 -5.63 -8.74 -16.02
N THR A 145 -5.39 -9.05 -14.75
CA THR A 145 -5.41 -10.38 -14.16
C THR A 145 -6.14 -10.32 -12.82
N PRO A 146 -6.61 -11.45 -12.26
CA PRO A 146 -7.20 -11.45 -10.91
C PRO A 146 -6.26 -10.88 -9.85
N ARG A 147 -4.94 -11.00 -10.05
CA ARG A 147 -3.93 -10.50 -9.09
C ARG A 147 -3.87 -8.97 -9.06
N ASN A 148 -3.90 -8.29 -10.20
CA ASN A 148 -3.72 -6.83 -10.31
C ASN A 148 -5.04 -6.08 -10.53
N ALA A 149 -6.19 -6.73 -10.34
CA ALA A 149 -7.51 -6.15 -10.55
C ALA A 149 -7.67 -4.78 -9.85
N ALA A 150 -7.11 -4.63 -8.64
CA ALA A 150 -7.12 -3.38 -7.88
C ALA A 150 -6.52 -2.18 -8.63
N MET A 151 -5.55 -2.37 -9.53
CA MET A 151 -4.96 -1.28 -10.33
C MET A 151 -5.93 -0.72 -11.40
N PHE A 152 -7.01 -1.46 -11.69
CA PHE A 152 -8.06 -1.08 -12.63
C PHE A 152 -9.37 -0.73 -11.90
N MET A 153 -9.34 -0.69 -10.57
CA MET A 153 -10.45 -0.22 -9.75
C MET A 153 -10.32 1.28 -9.49
N LYS A 154 -11.37 1.88 -8.94
CA LYS A 154 -11.41 3.32 -8.65
C LYS A 154 -10.17 3.81 -7.90
N PRO A 155 -9.72 5.06 -8.13
CA PRO A 155 -8.60 5.62 -7.39
C PRO A 155 -8.80 5.53 -5.88
N GLY A 156 -7.70 5.28 -5.15
CA GLY A 156 -7.73 5.00 -3.71
C GLY A 156 -7.91 3.52 -3.35
N THR A 157 -8.18 2.64 -4.32
CA THR A 157 -8.20 1.19 -4.08
C THR A 157 -6.79 0.67 -3.79
N LEU A 158 -6.63 -0.06 -2.70
CA LEU A 158 -5.36 -0.70 -2.35
C LEU A 158 -5.09 -1.88 -3.27
N TYR A 159 -3.90 -1.90 -3.86
CA TYR A 159 -3.34 -3.06 -4.53
C TYR A 159 -2.22 -3.65 -3.66
N VAL A 160 -2.53 -4.75 -2.97
CA VAL A 160 -1.57 -5.49 -2.13
C VAL A 160 -1.28 -6.85 -2.75
N TYR A 161 -0.01 -7.09 -3.03
CA TYR A 161 0.44 -8.34 -3.65
C TYR A 161 1.62 -8.96 -2.92
N GLN A 162 1.71 -10.28 -3.02
CA GLN A 162 2.84 -11.02 -2.48
C GLN A 162 4.00 -11.06 -3.48
N ILE A 163 5.21 -10.80 -3.00
CA ILE A 163 6.47 -10.84 -3.75
C ILE A 163 7.44 -11.82 -3.07
N TYR A 164 8.22 -12.54 -3.88
CA TYR A 164 9.17 -13.57 -3.43
C TYR A 164 8.56 -14.64 -2.51
N GLY A 165 7.24 -14.85 -2.57
CA GLY A 165 6.52 -15.86 -1.80
C GLY A 165 6.37 -15.59 -0.30
N ILE A 166 6.94 -14.50 0.25
CA ILE A 166 6.94 -14.23 1.69
C ILE A 166 6.69 -12.78 2.08
N TYR A 167 6.82 -11.85 1.13
CA TYR A 167 6.73 -10.41 1.40
C TYR A 167 5.52 -9.79 0.70
N PHE A 168 5.08 -8.63 1.18
CA PHE A 168 4.01 -7.86 0.55
C PHE A 168 4.54 -6.53 0.02
N CYS A 169 3.87 -5.98 -0.98
CA CYS A 169 4.00 -4.60 -1.43
C CYS A 169 2.61 -3.97 -1.45
N MET A 170 2.49 -2.73 -0.98
CA MET A 170 1.24 -1.99 -0.92
C MET A 170 1.27 -0.84 -1.92
N ASN A 171 0.29 -0.81 -2.81
CA ASN A 171 0.11 0.24 -3.80
C ASN A 171 -1.28 0.85 -3.65
N ILE A 172 -1.45 2.05 -4.19
CA ILE A 172 -2.72 2.78 -4.22
C ILE A 172 -3.06 3.02 -5.68
N SER A 173 -4.24 2.56 -6.14
CA SER A 173 -4.75 2.86 -7.47
C SER A 173 -4.89 4.37 -7.64
N SER A 174 -4.49 4.87 -8.81
CA SER A 174 -4.55 6.29 -9.17
C SER A 174 -5.51 6.52 -10.34
N GLN A 175 -5.66 7.76 -10.80
CA GLN A 175 -6.34 8.01 -12.08
C GLN A 175 -5.53 7.40 -13.23
N GLY A 176 -6.22 6.65 -14.10
CA GLY A 176 -5.65 6.00 -15.28
C GLY A 176 -5.69 4.47 -15.19
N GLU A 177 -6.03 3.82 -16.30
CA GLU A 177 -6.21 2.36 -16.36
C GLU A 177 -4.92 1.61 -16.02
N GLY A 178 -4.98 0.80 -14.95
CA GLY A 178 -3.84 0.03 -14.47
C GLY A 178 -2.78 0.87 -13.76
N ALA A 179 -3.00 2.16 -13.51
CA ALA A 179 -1.99 3.04 -12.92
C ALA A 179 -2.05 3.01 -11.38
N ALA A 180 -0.90 2.89 -10.72
CA ALA A 180 -0.83 2.80 -9.28
C ALA A 180 0.47 3.37 -8.69
N VAL A 181 0.39 3.80 -7.44
CA VAL A 181 1.51 4.33 -6.66
C VAL A 181 1.95 3.29 -5.63
N LEU A 182 3.19 2.83 -5.69
CA LEU A 182 3.78 1.98 -4.66
C LEU A 182 4.25 2.84 -3.48
N LEU A 183 3.85 2.48 -2.26
CA LEU A 183 4.47 3.01 -1.05
C LEU A 183 5.75 2.23 -0.77
N ARG A 184 6.88 2.93 -0.65
CA ARG A 184 8.19 2.31 -0.46
C ARG A 184 8.77 2.52 0.91
N SER A 185 8.54 3.68 1.50
CA SER A 185 9.07 3.94 2.83
C SER A 185 8.20 4.91 3.61
N LEU A 186 8.20 4.69 4.93
CA LEU A 186 7.60 5.56 5.92
C LEU A 186 8.65 6.00 6.95
N GLU A 187 8.51 7.20 7.48
CA GLU A 187 9.09 7.63 8.75
C GLU A 187 8.12 7.26 9.88
N PRO A 188 8.44 6.30 10.77
CA PRO A 188 7.58 5.92 11.88
C PRO A 188 7.34 7.10 12.83
N LEU A 189 6.08 7.31 13.22
CA LEU A 189 5.68 8.39 14.12
C LEU A 189 5.08 7.86 15.43
N ASP A 190 4.27 6.81 15.37
CA ASP A 190 3.61 6.22 16.54
C ASP A 190 3.50 4.69 16.41
N GLY A 191 3.53 3.98 17.53
CA GLY A 191 3.49 2.51 17.61
C GLY A 191 4.82 1.81 17.32
N LEU A 192 5.95 2.46 17.59
CA LEU A 192 7.30 1.96 17.26
C LEU A 192 7.62 0.60 17.92
N ASP A 193 7.19 0.41 19.16
CA ASP A 193 7.36 -0.85 19.91
C ASP A 193 6.62 -2.01 19.21
N VAL A 194 5.41 -1.75 18.72
CA VAL A 194 4.60 -2.73 17.98
C VAL A 194 5.23 -3.04 16.62
N MET A 195 5.66 -2.01 15.88
CA MET A 195 6.39 -2.19 14.62
C MET A 195 7.64 -3.05 14.83
N GLN A 196 8.40 -2.80 15.90
CA GLN A 196 9.58 -3.58 16.24
C GLN A 196 9.23 -5.05 16.50
N GLN A 197 8.15 -5.32 17.24
CA GLN A 197 7.67 -6.68 17.52
C GLN A 197 7.25 -7.40 16.23
N LEU A 198 6.43 -6.77 15.39
CA LEU A 198 5.95 -7.32 14.12
C LEU A 198 7.11 -7.63 13.16
N ARG A 199 8.15 -6.80 13.14
CA ARG A 199 9.36 -7.02 12.34
C ARG A 199 10.30 -8.09 12.88
N SER A 200 10.25 -8.34 14.19
CA SER A 200 11.14 -9.30 14.86
C SER A 200 10.55 -10.71 14.88
N SER A 201 9.22 -10.84 14.96
CA SER A 201 8.51 -12.14 14.98
C SER A 201 8.76 -12.99 13.74
N GLN A 202 9.13 -12.37 12.62
CA GLN A 202 9.45 -13.03 11.35
C GLN A 202 10.89 -13.55 11.26
N LYS A 203 11.75 -13.28 12.25
CA LYS A 203 13.15 -13.75 12.28
C LYS A 203 13.32 -14.92 13.25
N LYS A 204 14.02 -15.98 12.81
CA LYS A 204 14.45 -17.06 13.70
C LYS A 204 15.60 -16.58 14.60
N GLY A 205 15.47 -16.73 15.92
CA GLY A 205 16.49 -16.39 16.93
C GLY A 205 16.17 -15.14 17.74
N GLN A 206 17.16 -14.60 18.47
CA GLN A 206 17.06 -13.30 19.14
C GLN A 206 17.67 -12.20 18.27
N PRO A 207 16.89 -11.50 17.43
CA PRO A 207 17.42 -10.43 16.61
C PRO A 207 17.81 -9.23 17.48
N LYS A 208 18.95 -8.61 17.17
CA LYS A 208 19.31 -7.30 17.72
C LYS A 208 18.17 -6.30 17.42
N PRO A 209 17.79 -5.43 18.37
CA PRO A 209 16.73 -4.44 18.13
C PRO A 209 17.07 -3.60 16.90
N LEU A 210 16.06 -3.36 16.06
CA LEU A 210 16.23 -2.52 14.87
C LEU A 210 16.24 -1.07 15.34
N LYS A 211 16.93 -0.21 14.59
CA LYS A 211 16.79 1.23 14.78
C LYS A 211 15.47 1.69 14.14
N ASP A 212 14.87 2.76 14.65
CA ASP A 212 13.56 3.24 14.19
C ASP A 212 13.51 3.48 12.68
N TRP A 213 14.55 4.12 12.12
CA TRP A 213 14.67 4.36 10.68
C TRP A 213 14.79 3.08 9.83
N GLN A 214 15.00 1.91 10.44
CA GLN A 214 15.04 0.61 9.77
C GLN A 214 13.70 -0.13 9.79
N LEU A 215 12.71 0.38 10.53
CA LEU A 215 11.40 -0.26 10.65
C LEU A 215 10.65 -0.22 9.32
N CYS A 216 10.61 0.92 8.67
CA CYS A 216 9.78 1.14 7.49
C CYS A 216 10.55 1.50 6.21
N ASN A 217 11.89 1.40 6.21
CA ASN A 217 12.74 1.75 5.05
C ASN A 217 12.79 0.69 3.95
N GLY A 218 11.63 0.34 3.42
CA GLY A 218 11.45 -0.56 2.27
C GLY A 218 9.99 -1.01 2.11
N PRO A 219 9.54 -1.32 0.87
CA PRO A 219 8.13 -1.55 0.56
C PRO A 219 7.56 -2.74 1.31
N SER A 220 8.33 -3.82 1.44
CA SER A 220 7.93 -4.96 2.26
C SER A 220 8.19 -4.75 3.74
N LYS A 221 9.05 -3.78 4.09
CA LYS A 221 9.35 -3.53 5.48
C LYS A 221 8.22 -2.79 6.18
N LEU A 222 7.70 -1.74 5.53
CA LEU A 222 6.53 -1.02 6.02
C LEU A 222 5.30 -1.94 6.12
N CYS A 223 5.08 -2.84 5.14
CA CYS A 223 3.95 -3.77 5.22
C CYS A 223 4.04 -4.67 6.46
N GLN A 224 5.23 -5.18 6.79
CA GLN A 224 5.41 -5.96 8.01
C GLN A 224 5.24 -5.11 9.28
N ALA A 225 5.82 -3.91 9.31
CA ALA A 225 5.73 -3.02 10.46
C ALA A 225 4.29 -2.58 10.74
N PHE A 226 3.45 -2.46 9.70
CA PHE A 226 2.05 -2.04 9.78
C PHE A 226 1.06 -3.23 9.75
N ASP A 227 1.54 -4.48 9.83
CA ASP A 227 0.70 -5.68 9.72
C ASP A 227 -0.26 -5.63 8.51
N ILE A 228 0.29 -5.28 7.35
CA ILE A 228 -0.40 -5.22 6.07
C ILE A 228 -0.08 -6.50 5.29
N ASN A 229 -1.13 -7.24 4.98
CA ASN A 229 -1.09 -8.50 4.26
C ASN A 229 -2.12 -8.50 3.10
N LYS A 230 -2.36 -9.66 2.49
CA LYS A 230 -3.26 -9.79 1.34
C LYS A 230 -4.72 -9.40 1.62
N ASP A 231 -5.18 -9.41 2.86
CA ASP A 231 -6.58 -9.09 3.24
C ASP A 231 -6.93 -7.60 3.03
N PHE A 232 -5.91 -6.77 2.85
CA PHE A 232 -6.03 -5.35 2.51
C PHE A 232 -6.13 -5.10 1.00
N ASP A 233 -5.90 -6.10 0.15
CA ASP A 233 -6.07 -5.93 -1.28
C ASP A 233 -7.53 -5.61 -1.65
N GLN A 234 -7.71 -4.74 -2.63
CA GLN A 234 -8.99 -4.26 -3.13
C GLN A 234 -9.84 -3.48 -2.10
N ARG A 235 -9.27 -3.13 -0.94
CA ARG A 235 -9.94 -2.26 0.03
C ARG A 235 -9.82 -0.79 -0.41
N ASP A 236 -10.84 0.00 -0.08
CA ASP A 236 -10.88 1.44 -0.36
C ASP A 236 -10.20 2.24 0.76
N LEU A 237 -9.06 2.88 0.47
CA LEU A 237 -8.30 3.66 1.44
C LEU A 237 -9.05 4.90 1.94
N ALA A 238 -10.03 5.41 1.19
CA ALA A 238 -10.84 6.57 1.57
C ALA A 238 -11.99 6.23 2.53
N GLN A 239 -12.30 4.94 2.73
CA GLN A 239 -13.47 4.49 3.52
C GLN A 239 -13.16 3.34 4.49
N ASN A 240 -11.89 2.92 4.58
CA ASN A 240 -11.52 1.77 5.40
C ASN A 240 -11.25 2.17 6.86
N PRO A 241 -11.92 1.53 7.85
CA PRO A 241 -11.74 1.84 9.27
C PRO A 241 -10.44 1.30 9.89
N ALA A 242 -9.75 0.40 9.21
CA ALA A 242 -8.54 -0.27 9.69
C ALA A 242 -7.24 0.32 9.10
N ILE A 243 -7.34 1.05 7.98
CA ILE A 243 -6.21 1.72 7.33
C ILE A 243 -6.70 2.94 6.55
N TRP A 244 -6.06 4.09 6.73
CA TRP A 244 -6.40 5.34 6.03
C TRP A 244 -5.18 6.26 5.90
N LEU A 245 -5.33 7.34 5.12
CA LEU A 245 -4.37 8.43 5.10
C LEU A 245 -4.93 9.65 5.78
N GLU A 246 -4.08 10.38 6.50
CA GLU A 246 -4.37 11.69 7.07
C GLU A 246 -3.47 12.78 6.46
N PRO A 247 -3.95 14.05 6.38
CA PRO A 247 -3.10 15.18 6.05
C PRO A 247 -1.85 15.23 6.93
N GLY A 248 -0.69 15.29 6.28
CA GLY A 248 0.56 15.62 6.95
C GLY A 248 0.58 17.06 7.46
N PRO A 249 1.44 17.38 8.45
CA PRO A 249 1.60 18.76 8.93
C PRO A 249 2.18 19.70 7.86
N GLU A 250 2.94 19.15 6.91
CA GLU A 250 3.58 19.88 5.82
C GLU A 250 3.65 19.00 4.57
N VAL A 251 3.19 19.53 3.45
CA VAL A 251 3.42 18.93 2.12
C VAL A 251 4.82 19.37 1.68
N PRO A 252 5.75 18.44 1.38
CA PRO A 252 7.08 18.82 0.93
C PRO A 252 7.01 19.70 -0.31
N GLY A 253 7.63 20.87 -0.27
CA GLY A 253 7.77 21.73 -1.45
C GLY A 253 8.52 21.01 -2.57
N GLU A 254 8.34 21.44 -3.83
CA GLU A 254 8.93 20.76 -4.99
C GLU A 254 10.45 20.57 -4.88
N GLN A 255 11.15 21.57 -4.31
CA GLN A 255 12.60 21.53 -4.10
C GLN A 255 13.05 20.48 -3.09
N ALA A 256 12.16 20.05 -2.19
CA ALA A 256 12.42 19.03 -1.16
C ALA A 256 12.18 17.60 -1.67
N VAL A 257 11.63 17.42 -2.88
CA VAL A 257 11.35 16.11 -3.46
C VAL A 257 12.40 15.74 -4.49
N VAL A 258 13.10 14.64 -4.25
CA VAL A 258 14.02 14.04 -5.22
C VAL A 258 13.22 13.17 -6.19
N THR A 259 13.45 13.37 -7.49
CA THR A 259 12.81 12.61 -8.58
C THR A 259 13.88 11.80 -9.30
N THR A 260 13.80 10.47 -9.27
CA THR A 260 14.85 9.57 -9.81
C THR A 260 14.27 8.25 -10.34
N ALA A 261 15.12 7.38 -10.90
CA ALA A 261 14.80 6.04 -11.35
C ALA A 261 14.28 5.15 -10.22
N ARG A 262 13.40 4.21 -10.61
CA ARG A 262 12.77 3.23 -9.72
C ARG A 262 13.73 2.08 -9.36
N ILE A 263 13.42 1.40 -8.27
CA ILE A 263 14.27 0.35 -7.69
C ILE A 263 13.71 -1.04 -8.04
N GLY A 264 14.57 -1.92 -8.54
CA GLY A 264 14.27 -3.34 -8.68
C GLY A 264 13.39 -3.71 -9.88
N ILE A 265 13.30 -2.82 -10.88
CA ILE A 265 12.54 -3.03 -12.12
C ILE A 265 13.43 -3.48 -13.30
N GLY A 266 14.41 -4.36 -13.02
CA GLY A 266 15.40 -4.80 -14.01
C GLY A 266 14.78 -5.32 -15.32
N CYS A 267 15.50 -5.14 -16.43
CA CYS A 267 15.11 -5.54 -17.79
C CYS A 267 13.85 -4.86 -18.38
N SER A 268 13.39 -3.73 -17.83
CA SER A 268 12.29 -2.93 -18.41
C SER A 268 12.72 -1.90 -19.47
N GLY A 269 13.89 -2.07 -20.09
CA GLY A 269 14.40 -1.17 -21.13
C GLY A 269 14.46 0.29 -20.69
N GLU A 270 13.98 1.21 -21.53
CA GLU A 270 13.91 2.65 -21.27
C GLU A 270 13.14 2.99 -19.98
N TRP A 271 12.16 2.18 -19.59
CA TRP A 271 11.35 2.39 -18.39
C TRP A 271 12.11 2.19 -17.08
N ALA A 272 13.28 1.53 -17.14
CA ALA A 272 14.18 1.39 -15.99
C ALA A 272 14.84 2.71 -15.60
N GLN A 273 15.06 3.62 -16.55
CA GLN A 273 15.73 4.91 -16.33
C GLN A 273 14.76 6.07 -16.13
N LYS A 274 13.46 5.87 -16.41
CA LYS A 274 12.45 6.93 -16.24
C LYS A 274 12.38 7.40 -14.78
N PRO A 275 12.31 8.72 -14.54
CA PRO A 275 12.35 9.29 -13.20
C PRO A 275 10.97 9.22 -12.52
N LEU A 276 10.55 8.01 -12.17
CA LEU A 276 9.22 7.69 -11.63
C LEU A 276 9.26 7.27 -10.16
N ARG A 277 10.35 7.56 -9.46
CA ARG A 277 10.51 7.40 -8.00
C ARG A 277 10.66 8.76 -7.36
N PHE A 278 9.95 8.98 -6.26
CA PHE A 278 9.91 10.25 -5.54
C PHE A 278 10.21 10.02 -4.07
N TYR A 279 11.05 10.86 -3.46
CA TYR A 279 11.30 10.80 -2.01
C TYR A 279 11.70 12.15 -1.43
N ILE A 280 11.51 12.29 -0.11
CA ILE A 280 11.86 13.52 0.62
C ILE A 280 13.39 13.56 0.83
N ARG A 281 14.05 14.59 0.28
CA ARG A 281 15.51 14.79 0.38
C ARG A 281 15.96 14.78 1.83
N GLY A 282 17.09 14.13 2.10
CA GLY A 282 17.72 14.11 3.43
C GLY A 282 16.98 13.31 4.50
N ASN A 283 15.80 12.73 4.19
CA ASN A 283 15.07 11.92 5.14
C ASN A 283 15.76 10.57 5.37
N ARG A 284 16.12 10.28 6.62
CA ARG A 284 16.89 9.07 7.00
C ARG A 284 16.13 7.76 6.79
N CYS A 285 14.81 7.80 6.66
CA CYS A 285 13.97 6.63 6.46
C CYS A 285 13.84 6.25 4.98
N VAL A 286 14.32 7.07 4.03
CA VAL A 286 14.35 6.70 2.60
C VAL A 286 15.08 5.36 2.41
N SER A 287 14.52 4.46 1.61
CA SER A 287 15.03 3.09 1.50
C SER A 287 16.37 3.02 0.78
N ILE A 288 16.52 3.75 -0.34
CA ILE A 288 17.77 3.87 -1.10
C ILE A 288 17.91 5.31 -1.60
N VAL A 289 18.92 6.01 -1.12
CA VAL A 289 19.22 7.39 -1.54
C VAL A 289 19.98 7.38 -2.87
N ASP A 290 19.56 8.23 -3.80
CA ASP A 290 20.29 8.51 -5.04
C ASP A 290 21.16 9.76 -4.86
N LYS A 291 22.37 9.55 -4.35
CA LYS A 291 23.31 10.63 -4.06
C LYS A 291 23.73 11.43 -5.29
N ARG A 292 23.63 10.85 -6.49
CA ARG A 292 23.99 11.55 -7.72
C ARG A 292 22.94 12.60 -8.02
N VAL A 293 21.68 12.19 -8.05
CA VAL A 293 20.55 13.09 -8.32
C VAL A 293 20.42 14.16 -7.24
N GLU A 294 20.64 13.83 -5.95
CA GLU A 294 20.64 14.83 -4.87
C GLU A 294 21.66 15.95 -5.12
N ARG A 295 22.92 15.62 -5.46
CA ARG A 295 23.97 16.61 -5.76
C ARG A 295 23.69 17.43 -7.02
N GLU A 296 23.20 16.79 -8.08
CA GLU A 296 22.85 17.48 -9.33
C GLU A 296 21.72 18.49 -9.10
N THR A 297 20.76 18.14 -8.23
CA THR A 297 19.66 19.03 -7.89
C THR A 297 20.11 20.20 -7.01
N GLU A 298 21.02 19.99 -6.05
CA GLU A 298 21.64 21.07 -5.26
C GLU A 298 22.34 22.10 -6.14
N CYS A 299 23.17 21.66 -7.09
CA CYS A 299 23.91 22.55 -7.99
C CYS A 299 22.99 23.38 -8.91
N SER A 300 21.78 22.89 -9.21
CA SER A 300 20.82 23.62 -10.07
C SER A 300 20.12 24.78 -9.36
N TYR A 301 20.04 24.76 -8.02
CA TYR A 301 19.40 25.81 -7.23
C TYR A 301 20.38 26.90 -6.75
N ASP A 302 21.69 26.63 -6.81
CA ASP A 302 22.73 27.59 -6.43
C ASP A 302 23.13 28.55 -7.57
N LEU A 303 22.44 28.52 -8.71
CA LEU A 303 22.66 29.51 -9.78
C LEU A 303 22.06 30.87 -9.36
N PRO A 304 22.85 31.95 -9.28
CA PRO A 304 22.34 33.26 -8.94
C PRO A 304 21.31 33.69 -9.99
N VAL A 305 20.12 34.10 -9.52
CA VAL A 305 19.14 34.81 -10.33
C VAL A 305 19.85 36.04 -10.89
N ALA A 306 20.17 36.00 -12.19
CA ALA A 306 20.72 37.15 -12.89
C ALA A 306 19.68 38.28 -12.78
N GLN A 307 19.98 39.28 -11.96
CA GLN A 307 19.22 40.52 -11.91
C GLN A 307 19.38 41.19 -13.27
N GLY A 308 18.30 41.17 -14.05
CA GLY A 308 18.12 41.97 -15.26
C GLY A 308 17.26 43.19 -14.96
#